data_AF-A0A7S3PIF1-F1
#
_entry.id   AF-A0A7S3PIF1-F1
#
_cell.length_a   1.000
_cell.length_b   1.000
_cell.length_c   1.000
_cell.angle_alpha   90.00
_cell.angle_beta   90.00
_cell.angle_gamma   90.00
#
_symmetry.space_group_name_H-M   'P 1'
#
loop_
_entity.id
_entity.type
_entity.pdbx_description
1 polymer ?
#
loop_
_entity_poly.entity_id
_entity_poly.type
_entity_poly.pdbx_seq_one_letter_code
_entity_poly.pdbx_strand_id
1 'polypeptide(L)'
;VSFGIVSRKSIKEQREGLPIYTLKKELLKAFQENQILVVIGETGSGKTTQMTQYCAELGYAERGIIGCTQPRRVAAISVAKRVAEEHGCRCGEFVGYTIRFEDCTSPETRIKYMTDGMLMREYLM
;
A
#
# COMPACT_ATOMS: atom_id res chain seq x y z
N VAL A 1 -10.46 5.24 -19.03
CA VAL A 1 -9.69 6.48 -19.27
C VAL A 1 -8.52 6.49 -18.30
N SER A 2 -7.30 6.26 -18.77
CA SER A 2 -6.11 6.33 -17.91
C SER A 2 -5.74 7.79 -17.74
N PHE A 3 -5.97 8.35 -16.55
CA PHE A 3 -5.58 9.72 -16.21
C PHE A 3 -4.12 9.70 -15.74
N GLY A 4 -3.20 10.14 -16.61
CA GLY A 4 -1.79 10.26 -16.28
C GLY A 4 -0.90 10.20 -17.51
N ILE A 5 0.28 10.83 -17.43
CA ILE A 5 1.32 10.68 -18.45
C ILE A 5 1.73 9.20 -18.46
N VAL A 6 1.55 8.53 -19.60
CA VAL A 6 2.03 7.15 -19.80
C VAL A 6 3.55 7.21 -19.88
N SER A 7 4.20 6.94 -18.75
CA SER A 7 5.65 6.85 -18.69
C SER A 7 6.12 5.64 -19.50
N ARG A 8 7.13 5.84 -20.36
CA ARG A 8 7.77 4.76 -21.14
C ARG A 8 8.69 3.88 -20.28
N LYS A 9 8.95 4.28 -19.03
CA LYS A 9 9.75 3.50 -18.07
C LYS A 9 8.98 2.28 -17.60
N SER A 10 9.67 1.17 -17.40
CA SER A 10 9.12 0.00 -16.72
C SER A 10 8.62 0.36 -15.32
N ILE A 11 7.69 -0.42 -14.78
CA ILE A 11 7.16 -0.23 -13.42
C ILE A 11 8.30 -0.21 -12.39
N LYS A 12 9.31 -1.08 -12.55
CA LYS A 12 10.48 -1.13 -11.69
C LYS A 12 11.24 0.19 -11.70
N GLU A 13 11.60 0.71 -12.88
CA GLU A 13 12.32 1.98 -13.02
C GLU A 13 11.50 3.17 -12.48
N GLN A 14 10.17 3.14 -12.60
CA GLN A 14 9.31 4.14 -12.00
C GLN A 14 9.41 4.12 -10.47
N ARG A 15 9.38 2.93 -9.86
CA ARG A 15 9.49 2.76 -8.40
C ARG A 15 10.86 3.15 -7.86
N GLU A 16 11.93 2.76 -8.56
CA GLU A 16 13.30 3.10 -8.18
C GLU A 16 13.60 4.60 -8.32
N GLY A 17 12.85 5.31 -9.17
CA GLY A 17 12.92 6.75 -9.30
C GLY A 17 12.17 7.56 -8.22
N LEU A 18 11.42 6.91 -7.32
CA LEU A 18 10.69 7.61 -6.26
C LEU A 18 11.63 8.04 -5.13
N PRO A 19 11.45 9.23 -4.53
CA PRO A 19 12.26 9.68 -3.40
C PRO A 19 12.36 8.69 -2.24
N ILE A 20 11.29 7.92 -1.95
CA ILE A 20 11.30 6.93 -0.87
C ILE A 20 12.25 5.74 -1.14
N TYR A 21 12.63 5.49 -2.39
CA TYR A 21 13.48 4.37 -2.75
C TYR A 21 14.90 4.52 -2.21
N THR A 22 15.45 5.74 -2.22
CA THR A 22 16.79 6.03 -1.68
C THR A 22 16.89 5.77 -0.18
N LEU A 23 15.76 5.90 0.53
CA LEU A 23 15.64 5.68 1.97
C LEU A 23 15.22 4.25 2.34
N LYS A 24 15.07 3.33 1.37
CA LYS A 24 14.52 1.98 1.61
C LYS A 24 15.23 1.26 2.75
N LYS A 25 16.57 1.20 2.74
CA LYS A 25 17.36 0.49 3.77
C LYS A 25 17.15 1.07 5.17
N GLU A 26 17.13 2.40 5.28
CA GLU A 26 16.93 3.09 6.55
C GLU A 26 15.51 2.86 7.09
N LEU A 27 14.50 2.91 6.21
CA LEU A 27 13.11 2.62 6.57
C LEU A 27 12.93 1.17 7.02
N LEU A 28 13.52 0.20 6.33
CA LEU A 28 13.44 -1.21 6.71
C LEU A 28 14.03 -1.45 8.11
N LYS A 29 15.17 -0.83 8.41
CA LYS A 29 15.79 -0.87 9.74
C LYS A 29 14.88 -0.21 10.79
N ALA A 30 14.37 0.99 10.50
CA ALA A 30 13.50 1.72 11.41
C ALA A 30 12.20 0.95 11.71
N PHE A 31 11.63 0.24 10.73
CA PHE A 31 10.46 -0.62 10.93
C PHE A 31 10.71 -1.80 11.87
N GLN A 32 11.94 -2.32 11.94
CA GLN A 32 12.29 -3.43 12.82
C GLN A 32 12.63 -2.96 14.24
N GLU A 33 13.25 -1.79 14.36
CA GLU A 33 13.71 -1.23 15.65
C GLU A 33 12.62 -0.50 16.43
N ASN A 34 11.50 -0.13 15.78
CA ASN A 34 10.46 0.71 16.38
C ASN A 34 9.09 0.07 16.26
N GLN A 35 8.37 -0.03 17.38
CA GLN A 35 6.95 -0.43 17.39
C GLN A 35 6.05 0.65 16.75
N ILE A 36 6.42 1.93 16.88
CA ILE A 36 5.70 3.07 16.30
C ILE A 36 6.73 3.96 15.59
N LEU A 37 6.49 4.24 14.31
CA LEU A 37 7.35 5.10 13.49
C LEU A 37 6.50 6.17 12.79
N VAL A 38 6.90 7.44 12.94
CA VAL A 38 6.29 8.56 12.22
C VAL A 38 7.14 8.87 10.99
N VAL A 39 6.53 8.77 9.80
CA VAL A 39 7.20 9.04 8.53
C VAL A 39 6.57 10.25 7.85
N ILE A 40 7.38 11.25 7.55
CA ILE A 40 6.97 12.49 6.89
C ILE A 40 7.62 12.56 5.52
N GLY A 41 6.86 13.03 4.52
CA GLY A 41 7.39 13.31 3.19
C GLY A 41 6.31 13.90 2.29
N GLU A 42 6.71 14.55 1.19
CA GLU A 42 5.79 15.25 0.29
C GLU A 42 4.88 14.30 -0.50
N THR A 43 3.75 14.79 -1.02
CA THR A 43 2.90 14.02 -1.95
C THR A 43 3.70 13.61 -3.19
N GLY A 44 3.53 12.38 -3.68
CA GLY A 44 4.29 11.87 -4.82
C GLY A 44 5.65 11.24 -4.46
N SER A 45 6.10 11.32 -3.20
CA SER A 45 7.34 10.66 -2.74
C SER A 45 7.30 9.12 -2.76
N GLY A 46 6.13 8.50 -2.89
CA GLY A 46 5.96 7.05 -2.91
C GLY A 46 5.58 6.41 -1.57
N LYS A 47 5.26 7.19 -0.53
CA LYS A 47 4.92 6.67 0.82
C LYS A 47 3.85 5.57 0.79
N THR A 48 2.64 5.91 0.38
CA THR A 48 1.50 4.98 0.45
C THR A 48 1.63 3.77 -0.48
N THR A 49 2.36 3.91 -1.60
CA THR A 49 2.53 2.82 -2.57
C THR A 49 3.66 1.88 -2.15
N GLN A 50 4.78 2.39 -1.60
CA GLN A 50 5.96 1.57 -1.33
C GLN A 50 6.05 1.05 0.11
N MET A 51 5.61 1.81 1.13
CA MET A 51 5.80 1.41 2.53
C MET A 51 5.11 0.08 2.88
N THR A 52 3.90 -0.15 2.36
CA THR A 52 3.17 -1.41 2.57
C THR A 52 3.88 -2.60 1.93
N GLN A 53 4.46 -2.41 0.74
CA GLN A 53 5.25 -3.43 0.05
C GLN A 53 6.54 -3.73 0.83
N TYR A 54 7.22 -2.70 1.37
CA TYR A 54 8.40 -2.89 2.21
C TYR A 54 8.07 -3.63 3.51
N CYS A 55 6.94 -3.32 4.14
CA CYS A 55 6.45 -4.09 5.28
C CYS A 55 6.18 -5.56 4.91
N ALA A 56 5.63 -5.83 3.72
CA ALA A 56 5.42 -7.18 3.25
C ALA A 56 6.75 -7.92 3.00
N GLU A 57 7.75 -7.25 2.41
CA GLU A 57 9.11 -7.78 2.21
C GLU A 57 9.80 -8.14 3.54
N LEU A 58 9.49 -7.45 4.64
CA LEU A 58 9.98 -7.77 5.99
C LEU A 58 9.25 -8.96 6.65
N GLY A 59 8.29 -9.58 5.97
CA GLY A 59 7.52 -10.70 6.50
C GLY A 59 6.34 -10.29 7.39
N TYR A 60 5.97 -9.01 7.46
CA TYR A 60 4.78 -8.60 8.24
C TYR A 60 3.47 -9.15 7.64
N ALA A 61 3.45 -9.40 6.34
CA ALA A 61 2.37 -10.06 5.63
C ALA A 61 2.20 -11.55 6.00
N GLU A 62 3.19 -12.19 6.63
CA GLU A 62 3.10 -13.59 7.05
C GLU A 62 2.40 -13.72 8.41
N ARG A 63 2.44 -12.66 9.22
CA ARG A 63 1.87 -12.62 10.57
C ARG A 63 0.41 -12.14 10.60
N GLY A 64 -0.10 -11.67 9.48
CA GLY A 64 -1.42 -11.08 9.38
C GLY A 64 -1.57 -10.21 8.12
N ILE A 65 -2.50 -9.26 8.18
CA ILE A 65 -2.78 -8.34 7.08
C ILE A 65 -2.14 -6.98 7.37
N ILE A 66 -1.43 -6.43 6.41
CA ILE A 66 -0.93 -5.05 6.43
C ILE A 66 -2.09 -4.13 6.03
N GLY A 67 -2.64 -3.43 7.00
CA GLY A 67 -3.70 -2.44 6.79
C GLY A 67 -3.15 -1.06 6.49
N CYS A 68 -3.58 -0.43 5.39
CA CYS A 68 -3.29 0.96 5.08
C CYS A 68 -4.60 1.74 4.96
N THR A 69 -4.85 2.66 5.88
CA THR A 69 -6.07 3.48 5.81
C THR A 69 -5.87 4.72 4.94
N GLN A 70 -6.95 5.15 4.29
CA GLN A 70 -7.02 6.35 3.47
C GLN A 70 -8.31 7.11 3.80
N PRO A 71 -8.26 8.45 3.98
CA PRO A 71 -9.45 9.22 4.34
C PRO A 71 -10.47 9.30 3.19
N ARG A 72 -10.06 8.97 1.96
CA ARG A 72 -10.91 9.07 0.76
C ARG A 72 -11.04 7.71 0.08
N ARG A 73 -12.28 7.34 -0.26
CA ARG A 73 -12.60 6.11 -1.02
C ARG A 73 -11.79 5.98 -2.30
N VAL A 74 -11.72 7.06 -3.08
CA VAL A 74 -10.99 7.09 -4.36
C VAL A 74 -9.50 6.80 -4.17
N ALA A 75 -8.90 7.28 -3.07
CA ALA A 75 -7.50 7.02 -2.77
C ALA A 75 -7.26 5.56 -2.37
N ALA A 76 -8.14 4.96 -1.55
CA ALA A 76 -8.04 3.54 -1.19
C ALA A 76 -8.10 2.65 -2.44
N ILE A 77 -9.07 2.89 -3.32
CA ILE A 77 -9.25 2.11 -4.56
C ILE A 77 -8.06 2.31 -5.51
N SER A 78 -7.67 3.56 -5.79
CA SER A 78 -6.66 3.85 -6.81
C SER A 78 -5.28 3.36 -6.39
N VAL A 79 -4.92 3.52 -5.11
CA VAL A 79 -3.65 3.04 -4.58
C VAL A 79 -3.63 1.51 -4.56
N ALA A 80 -4.70 0.83 -4.14
CA ALA A 80 -4.76 -0.63 -4.16
C ALA A 80 -4.56 -1.20 -5.56
N LYS A 81 -5.26 -0.63 -6.56
CA LYS A 81 -5.11 -1.04 -7.97
C LYS A 81 -3.69 -0.81 -8.48
N ARG A 82 -3.10 0.34 -8.15
CA ARG A 82 -1.72 0.66 -8.51
C ARG A 82 -0.73 -0.31 -7.87
N VAL A 83 -0.89 -0.62 -6.59
CA VAL A 83 0.03 -1.49 -5.87
C VAL A 83 -0.15 -2.96 -6.28
N ALA A 84 -1.37 -3.38 -6.63
CA ALA A 84 -1.60 -4.68 -7.24
C ALA A 84 -0.85 -4.81 -8.58
N GLU A 85 -0.92 -3.79 -9.44
CA GLU A 85 -0.15 -3.70 -10.69
C GLU A 85 1.36 -3.75 -10.43
N GLU A 86 1.86 -2.98 -9.45
CA GLU A 86 3.28 -2.97 -9.07
C GLU A 86 3.79 -4.29 -8.51
N HIS A 87 2.92 -5.05 -7.84
CA HIS A 87 3.21 -6.37 -7.30
C HIS A 87 3.03 -7.48 -8.35
N GLY A 88 2.36 -7.20 -9.48
CA GLY A 88 2.09 -8.19 -10.53
C GLY A 88 0.92 -9.14 -10.21
N CYS A 89 -0.08 -8.69 -9.44
CA CYS A 89 -1.29 -9.46 -9.11
C CYS A 89 -2.57 -8.72 -9.52
N ARG A 90 -3.71 -9.42 -9.54
CA ARG A 90 -5.01 -8.76 -9.70
C ARG A 90 -5.43 -8.12 -8.38
N CYS A 91 -6.04 -6.94 -8.45
CA CYS A 91 -6.61 -6.32 -7.27
C CYS A 91 -7.71 -7.22 -6.69
N GLY A 92 -7.61 -7.55 -5.40
CA GLY A 92 -8.44 -8.55 -4.70
C GLY A 92 -7.69 -9.85 -4.40
N GLU A 93 -6.54 -10.11 -5.02
CA GLU A 93 -5.64 -11.22 -4.65
C GLU A 93 -4.73 -10.77 -3.50
N PHE A 94 -3.40 -10.77 -3.67
CA PHE A 94 -2.44 -10.38 -2.62
C PHE A 94 -2.64 -8.93 -2.13
N VAL A 95 -3.05 -8.03 -3.02
CA VAL A 95 -3.35 -6.62 -2.73
C VAL A 95 -4.83 -6.34 -3.01
N GLY A 96 -5.55 -5.82 -2.03
CA GLY A 96 -6.99 -5.54 -2.13
C GLY A 96 -7.39 -4.25 -1.45
N TYR A 97 -8.69 -3.93 -1.52
CA TYR A 97 -9.25 -2.81 -0.77
C TYR A 97 -10.63 -3.09 -0.19
N THR A 98 -10.95 -2.39 0.89
CA THR A 98 -12.27 -2.45 1.52
C THR A 98 -12.76 -1.03 1.83
N ILE A 99 -13.89 -0.66 1.27
CA ILE A 99 -14.56 0.63 1.51
C ILE A 99 -16.03 0.39 1.83
N ARG A 100 -16.73 1.45 2.25
CA ARG A 100 -18.17 1.32 2.51
C ARG A 100 -18.91 0.86 1.25
N PHE A 101 -19.64 -0.26 1.40
CA PHE A 101 -20.46 -0.93 0.37
C PHE A 101 -19.68 -1.65 -0.73
N GLU A 102 -18.36 -1.76 -0.63
CA GLU A 102 -17.55 -2.45 -1.64
C GLU A 102 -16.30 -3.07 -0.99
N ASP A 103 -16.17 -4.38 -1.12
CA ASP A 103 -15.04 -5.15 -0.63
C ASP A 103 -14.41 -5.92 -1.78
N CYS A 104 -13.17 -5.57 -2.11
CA CYS A 104 -12.36 -6.17 -3.16
C CYS A 104 -11.14 -6.81 -2.48
N THR A 105 -11.40 -7.86 -1.71
CA THR A 105 -10.41 -8.66 -1.01
C THR A 105 -10.76 -10.15 -1.10
N SER A 106 -9.80 -11.00 -0.76
CA SER A 106 -9.95 -12.45 -0.70
C SER A 106 -9.18 -13.00 0.51
N PRO A 107 -9.33 -14.30 0.84
CA PRO A 107 -8.50 -14.95 1.87
C PRO A 107 -6.98 -14.87 1.60
N GLU A 108 -6.57 -14.61 0.35
CA GLU A 108 -5.17 -14.43 -0.05
C GLU A 108 -4.67 -13.00 0.17
N THR A 109 -5.54 -12.03 0.41
CA THR A 109 -5.15 -10.64 0.60
C THR A 109 -4.25 -10.49 1.83
N ARG A 110 -3.08 -9.86 1.62
CA ARG A 110 -2.09 -9.54 2.64
C ARG A 110 -1.82 -8.05 2.78
N ILE A 111 -2.06 -7.27 1.72
CA ILE A 111 -2.05 -5.81 1.78
C ILE A 111 -3.47 -5.31 1.52
N LYS A 112 -4.10 -4.72 2.55
CA LYS A 112 -5.47 -4.20 2.48
C LYS A 112 -5.45 -2.68 2.59
N TYR A 113 -5.87 -1.99 1.53
CA TYR A 113 -6.14 -0.56 1.57
C TYR A 113 -7.60 -0.30 1.94
N MET A 114 -7.87 0.56 2.90
CA MET A 114 -9.25 0.74 3.37
C MET A 114 -9.55 2.18 3.77
N THR A 115 -10.82 2.52 3.89
CA THR A 115 -11.18 3.79 4.55
C THR A 115 -11.10 3.66 6.06
N ASP A 116 -10.81 4.75 6.77
CA ASP A 116 -10.71 4.77 8.24
C ASP A 116 -11.97 4.16 8.90
N GLY A 117 -13.16 4.46 8.38
CA GLY A 117 -14.42 3.88 8.89
C GLY A 117 -14.58 2.38 8.68
N MET A 118 -13.89 1.77 7.71
CA MET A 118 -13.89 0.31 7.56
C MET A 118 -12.95 -0.34 8.57
N LEU A 119 -11.79 0.26 8.88
CA LEU A 119 -10.93 -0.22 9.96
C LEU A 119 -11.66 -0.15 11.31
N MET A 120 -12.34 0.97 11.61
CA MET A 120 -13.14 1.09 12.84
C MET A 120 -14.22 0.02 12.91
N ARG A 121 -14.87 -0.30 11.79
CA ARG A 121 -15.89 -1.35 11.71
C ARG A 121 -15.29 -2.73 11.98
N GLU A 122 -14.16 -3.07 11.37
CA GLU A 122 -13.45 -4.34 11.61
C GLU A 122 -13.00 -4.47 13.07
N TYR A 123 -12.68 -3.37 13.74
CA TYR A 123 -12.31 -3.36 15.16
C TYR A 123 -13.51 -3.55 16.12
N LEU A 124 -14.70 -3.09 15.72
CA LEU A 124 -15.91 -3.14 16.55
C LEU A 124 -16.71 -4.44 16.41
N MET A 125 -16.39 -5.26 15.42
CA MET A 125 -17.04 -6.55 15.13
C MET A 125 -16.19 -7.69 15.70
#